data_AF-A0A7X6P023-F1
#
_entry.id   AF-A0A7X6P023-F1
#
_cell.length_a   1.000
_cell.length_b   1.000
_cell.length_c   1.000
_cell.angle_alpha   90.00
_cell.angle_beta   90.00
_cell.angle_gamma   90.00
#
_symmetry.space_group_name_H-M   'P 1'
#
loop_
_entity.id
_entity.type
_entity.pdbx_description
1 polymer ?
#
loop_
_entity_poly.entity_id
_entity_poly.type
_entity_poly.pdbx_seq_one_letter_code
_entity_poly.pdbx_strand_id
1 'polypeptide(L)'
;MVGAEDVADTRTPVGGPPTRRRIGLSIASAVVALVIVVANYTVTDDAWPLAPLRMFSYGNKPDGQVHRMRFMVDWGDGERRAHSADFGLRRSELEEQTPWRQEVPPQKMRMFVEHWNERHPKRQLQHFQVVVVTTQMRDSRPVGDETITVIGDWAAPGYAGERADIDLPLAPEIWTGHEN
;
A
#
# COMPACT_ATOMS: atom_id res chain seq x y z
N MET A 1 -47.00 -72.80 -2.16
CA MET A 1 -45.73 -72.89 -2.91
C MET A 1 -45.40 -71.48 -3.36
N VAL A 2 -44.53 -70.77 -2.63
CA VAL A 2 -43.17 -70.35 -3.06
C VAL A 2 -43.25 -69.57 -4.38
N GLY A 3 -42.93 -68.28 -4.50
CA GLY A 3 -42.04 -67.40 -3.73
C GLY A 3 -41.31 -66.57 -4.78
N ALA A 4 -41.49 -65.25 -4.77
CA ALA A 4 -40.69 -64.32 -5.58
C ALA A 4 -40.52 -63.05 -4.74
N GLU A 5 -39.57 -63.12 -3.82
CA GLU A 5 -39.11 -61.95 -3.07
C GLU A 5 -38.19 -61.13 -3.95
N ASP A 6 -38.61 -59.89 -4.14
CA ASP A 6 -37.84 -58.76 -4.62
C ASP A 6 -36.67 -58.53 -3.65
N VAL A 7 -35.45 -58.90 -4.05
CA VAL A 7 -34.24 -58.60 -3.26
C VAL A 7 -33.70 -57.26 -3.73
N ALA A 8 -34.11 -56.20 -3.05
CA ALA A 8 -33.50 -54.89 -3.17
C ALA A 8 -32.01 -54.96 -2.79
N ASP A 9 -31.13 -54.76 -3.76
CA ASP A 9 -29.68 -54.56 -3.56
C ASP A 9 -29.47 -53.25 -2.78
N THR A 10 -29.43 -53.37 -1.45
CA THR A 10 -29.12 -52.25 -0.55
C THR A 10 -27.65 -52.34 -0.17
N ARG A 11 -26.75 -52.06 -1.11
CA ARG A 11 -25.35 -51.77 -0.79
C ARG A 11 -25.27 -50.41 -0.09
N THR A 12 -25.40 -50.42 1.24
CA THR A 12 -24.88 -49.34 2.08
C THR A 12 -23.34 -49.32 1.96
N PRO A 13 -22.70 -48.17 1.68
CA PRO A 13 -21.26 -48.09 1.80
C PRO A 13 -20.91 -48.16 3.28
N VAL A 14 -20.39 -49.31 3.73
CA VAL A 14 -19.82 -49.46 5.07
C VAL A 14 -18.53 -48.63 5.11
N GLY A 15 -18.61 -47.45 5.70
CA GLY A 15 -17.44 -46.67 6.11
C GLY A 15 -16.67 -47.48 7.15
N GLY A 16 -15.64 -48.21 6.72
CA GLY A 16 -14.76 -48.96 7.61
C GLY A 16 -14.00 -48.04 8.57
N PRO A 17 -13.58 -48.55 9.75
CA PRO A 17 -12.92 -47.74 10.76
C PRO A 17 -11.64 -47.11 10.18
N PRO A 18 -11.36 -45.84 10.52
CA PRO A 18 -10.16 -45.18 10.02
C PRO A 18 -8.94 -46.00 10.44
N THR A 19 -8.14 -46.43 9.45
CA THR A 19 -6.84 -47.05 9.71
C THR A 19 -6.02 -46.13 10.63
N ARG A 20 -5.17 -46.68 11.49
CA ARG A 20 -4.35 -45.89 12.46
C ARG A 20 -3.62 -44.70 11.81
N ARG A 21 -3.25 -44.85 10.52
CA ARG A 21 -2.68 -43.80 9.69
C ARG A 21 -3.63 -42.61 9.43
N ARG A 22 -4.92 -42.85 9.23
CA ARG A 22 -5.96 -41.81 9.08
C ARG A 22 -6.21 -41.07 10.39
N ILE A 23 -6.24 -41.78 11.52
CA ILE A 23 -6.37 -41.17 12.85
C ILE A 23 -5.17 -40.26 13.15
N GLY A 24 -3.95 -40.75 12.89
CA GLY A 24 -2.73 -39.96 13.07
C GLY A 24 -2.71 -38.71 12.19
N LEU A 25 -3.18 -38.80 10.95
CA LEU A 25 -3.27 -37.66 10.04
C LEU A 25 -4.29 -36.62 10.53
N SER A 26 -5.48 -37.06 10.98
CA SER A 26 -6.50 -36.15 11.54
C SER A 26 -6.00 -35.42 12.78
N ILE A 27 -5.30 -36.12 13.68
CA ILE A 27 -4.71 -35.51 14.88
C ILE A 27 -3.63 -34.49 14.48
N ALA A 28 -2.73 -34.86 13.57
CA ALA A 28 -1.70 -33.94 13.09
C ALA A 28 -2.30 -32.68 12.43
N SER A 29 -3.32 -32.83 11.59
CA SER A 29 -4.04 -31.69 11.00
C SER A 29 -4.73 -30.81 12.04
N ALA A 30 -5.35 -31.39 13.06
CA ALA A 30 -5.98 -30.64 14.14
C ALA A 30 -4.96 -29.85 14.96
N VAL A 31 -3.79 -30.46 15.25
CA VAL A 31 -2.68 -29.78 15.95
C VAL A 31 -2.13 -28.62 15.11
N VAL A 32 -1.90 -28.83 13.81
CA VAL A 32 -1.43 -27.76 12.91
C VAL A 32 -2.45 -26.61 12.84
N ALA A 33 -3.74 -26.93 12.70
CA ALA A 33 -4.80 -25.92 12.70
C ALA A 33 -4.85 -25.14 14.02
N LEU A 34 -4.73 -25.82 15.17
CA LEU A 34 -4.68 -25.18 16.47
C LEU A 34 -3.48 -24.25 16.62
N VAL A 35 -2.29 -24.70 16.17
CA VAL A 35 -1.07 -23.88 16.17
C VAL A 35 -1.25 -22.62 15.32
N ILE A 36 -1.85 -22.75 14.13
CA ILE A 36 -2.12 -21.59 13.25
C ILE A 36 -3.09 -20.62 13.92
N VAL A 37 -4.18 -21.11 14.55
CA VAL A 37 -5.15 -20.27 15.24
C VAL A 37 -4.48 -19.53 16.40
N VAL A 38 -3.73 -20.22 17.25
CA VAL A 38 -3.02 -19.58 18.38
C VAL A 38 -2.01 -18.56 17.88
N ALA A 39 -1.20 -18.91 16.86
CA ALA A 39 -0.22 -18.00 16.27
C ALA A 39 -0.88 -16.74 15.69
N ASN A 40 -2.08 -16.89 15.11
CA ASN A 40 -2.88 -15.78 14.61
C ASN A 40 -3.35 -14.81 15.69
N TYR A 41 -3.25 -15.13 16.99
CA TYR A 41 -3.58 -14.20 18.08
C TYR A 41 -2.34 -13.68 18.82
N THR A 42 -1.31 -14.50 18.97
CA THR A 42 -0.17 -14.19 19.85
C THR A 42 1.08 -13.70 19.12
N VAL A 43 1.15 -13.85 17.80
CA VAL A 43 2.38 -13.64 17.04
C VAL A 43 2.23 -12.48 16.04
N THR A 44 3.34 -11.75 15.83
CA THR A 44 3.46 -10.65 14.88
C THR A 44 3.77 -11.16 13.46
N ASP A 45 3.60 -10.29 12.46
CA ASP A 45 3.68 -10.64 11.03
C ASP A 45 5.06 -11.16 10.58
N ASP A 46 6.10 -11.05 11.41
CA ASP A 46 7.47 -11.50 11.12
C ASP A 46 7.72 -13.00 11.36
N ALA A 47 6.77 -13.72 11.97
CA ALA A 47 6.97 -15.12 12.38
C ALA A 47 6.61 -16.14 11.29
N TRP A 48 7.22 -16.01 10.13
CA TRP A 48 7.08 -16.97 9.05
C TRP A 48 7.60 -18.37 9.47
N PRO A 49 6.91 -19.49 9.15
CA PRO A 49 5.74 -19.64 8.25
C PRO A 49 4.37 -19.59 8.94
N LEU A 50 4.31 -19.27 10.24
CA LEU A 50 3.06 -19.25 11.03
C LEU A 50 2.47 -17.85 11.16
N ALA A 51 3.03 -16.86 10.46
CA ALA A 51 2.61 -15.48 10.51
C ALA A 51 1.12 -15.36 10.10
N PRO A 52 0.29 -14.68 10.91
CA PRO A 52 -1.08 -14.37 10.52
C PRO A 52 -1.12 -13.57 9.21
N LEU A 53 -1.90 -14.01 8.21
CA LEU A 53 -2.17 -13.22 6.98
C LEU A 53 -3.18 -12.08 7.24
N ARG A 54 -3.11 -11.45 8.42
CA ARG A 54 -4.01 -10.36 8.84
C ARG A 54 -4.00 -9.21 7.83
N MET A 55 -2.87 -8.95 7.18
CA MET A 55 -2.72 -7.91 6.16
C MET A 55 -3.73 -8.02 5.00
N PHE A 56 -4.21 -9.22 4.68
CA PHE A 56 -5.21 -9.45 3.61
C PHE A 56 -6.65 -9.60 4.12
N SER A 57 -6.86 -9.49 5.43
CA SER A 57 -8.14 -9.78 6.10
C SER A 57 -8.97 -8.54 6.43
N TYR A 58 -8.43 -7.33 6.19
CA TYR A 58 -9.12 -6.08 6.45
C TYR A 58 -9.78 -5.55 5.17
N GLY A 59 -11.06 -5.21 5.26
CA GLY A 59 -11.74 -4.46 4.22
C GLY A 59 -11.19 -3.03 4.14
N ASN A 60 -11.01 -2.51 2.93
CA ASN A 60 -10.68 -1.10 2.74
C ASN A 60 -11.81 -0.24 3.34
N LYS A 61 -11.45 0.79 4.10
CA LYS A 61 -12.41 1.82 4.51
C LYS A 61 -12.91 2.53 3.24
N PRO A 62 -14.22 2.54 2.95
CA PRO A 62 -14.76 3.13 1.72
C PRO A 62 -14.63 4.66 1.72
N ASP A 63 -14.54 5.27 2.91
CA ASP A 63 -14.43 6.72 3.11
C ASP A 63 -13.10 7.09 3.76
N GLY A 64 -12.62 8.30 3.45
CA GLY A 64 -11.42 8.87 4.07
C GLY A 64 -10.52 9.59 3.08
N GLN A 65 -9.26 9.78 3.46
CA GLN A 65 -8.26 10.45 2.63
C GLN A 65 -7.24 9.45 2.08
N VAL A 66 -6.91 9.62 0.81
CA VAL A 66 -5.82 8.90 0.16
C VAL A 66 -4.74 9.90 -0.22
N HIS A 67 -3.52 9.64 0.24
CA HIS A 67 -2.36 10.47 -0.06
C HIS A 67 -1.48 9.78 -1.10
N ARG A 68 -0.99 10.55 -2.07
CA ARG A 68 -0.08 10.06 -3.12
C ARG A 68 1.06 11.05 -3.30
N MET A 69 2.29 10.57 -3.21
CA MET A 69 3.45 11.40 -3.49
C MET A 69 3.67 11.57 -4.99
N ARG A 70 4.11 12.76 -5.40
CA ARG A 70 4.39 13.12 -6.79
C ARG A 70 5.61 14.03 -6.85
N PHE A 71 6.35 13.93 -7.94
CA PHE A 71 7.44 14.84 -8.26
C PHE A 71 6.99 15.83 -9.32
N MET A 72 7.26 17.12 -9.07
CA MET A 72 7.09 18.20 -10.03
C MET A 72 8.47 18.76 -10.36
N VAL A 73 8.74 19.03 -11.62
CA VAL A 73 10.06 19.41 -12.12
C VAL A 73 9.93 20.45 -13.21
N ASP A 74 10.87 21.38 -13.25
CA ASP A 74 11.05 22.33 -14.35
C ASP A 74 12.48 22.21 -14.88
N TRP A 75 12.62 22.09 -16.19
CA TRP A 75 13.92 22.07 -16.89
C TRP A 75 14.23 23.38 -17.64
N GLY A 76 13.41 24.41 -17.45
CA GLY A 76 13.47 25.70 -18.13
C GLY A 76 12.42 25.87 -19.25
N ASP A 77 11.56 24.88 -19.46
CA ASP A 77 10.47 24.90 -20.43
C ASP A 77 9.07 24.81 -19.78
N GLY A 78 9.02 24.92 -18.46
CA GLY A 78 7.81 24.90 -17.65
C GLY A 78 7.71 23.67 -16.77
N GLU A 79 6.90 23.78 -15.72
CA GLU A 79 6.71 22.72 -14.74
C GLU A 79 5.96 21.52 -15.33
N ARG A 80 6.44 20.31 -15.03
CA ARG A 80 5.82 19.05 -15.42
C ARG A 80 5.89 18.04 -14.29
N ARG A 81 4.99 17.06 -14.35
CA ARG A 81 5.06 15.87 -13.49
C ARG A 81 6.22 14.97 -13.94
N ALA A 82 7.01 14.51 -12.97
CA ALA A 82 7.97 13.42 -13.15
C ALA A 82 7.52 12.16 -12.41
N HIS A 83 8.02 11.02 -12.87
CA HIS A 83 7.85 9.74 -12.23
C HIS A 83 9.06 9.44 -11.32
N SER A 84 8.83 8.72 -10.22
CA SER A 84 9.92 8.29 -9.33
C SER A 84 10.98 7.46 -10.09
N ALA A 85 10.53 6.68 -11.08
CA ALA A 85 11.39 5.87 -11.92
C ALA A 85 12.39 6.70 -12.75
N ASP A 86 12.04 7.95 -13.11
CA ASP A 86 12.93 8.84 -13.85
C ASP A 86 14.18 9.17 -13.00
N PHE A 87 14.03 9.19 -11.66
CA PHE A 87 15.11 9.39 -10.71
C PHE A 87 15.84 8.09 -10.33
N GLY A 88 15.39 6.94 -10.84
CA GLY A 88 15.89 5.62 -10.48
C GLY A 88 15.29 5.04 -9.21
N LEU A 89 14.16 5.58 -8.74
CA LEU A 89 13.47 5.13 -7.53
C LEU A 89 12.25 4.27 -7.85
N ARG A 90 12.02 3.25 -7.03
CA ARG A 90 10.72 2.58 -6.98
C ARG A 90 9.71 3.47 -6.27
N ARG A 91 8.43 3.33 -6.65
CA ARG A 91 7.35 4.07 -6.00
C ARG A 91 7.24 3.73 -4.51
N SER A 92 7.43 2.46 -4.15
CA SER A 92 7.42 2.00 -2.76
C SER A 92 8.54 2.63 -1.93
N GLU A 93 9.74 2.79 -2.50
CA GLU A 93 10.88 3.43 -1.81
C GLU A 93 10.60 4.92 -1.52
N LEU A 94 9.93 5.61 -2.45
CA LEU A 94 9.54 7.01 -2.24
C LEU A 94 8.54 7.15 -1.09
N GLU A 95 7.50 6.32 -1.09
CA GLU A 95 6.43 6.35 -0.09
C GLU A 95 6.92 5.84 1.29
N GLU A 96 7.90 4.93 1.33
CA GLU A 96 8.50 4.41 2.57
C GLU A 96 9.50 5.38 3.21
N GLN A 97 10.31 6.09 2.42
CA GLN A 97 11.38 6.94 2.95
C GLN A 97 10.91 8.34 3.39
N THR A 98 9.76 8.78 2.92
CA THR A 98 9.22 10.10 3.23
C THR A 98 7.78 9.95 3.71
N PRO A 99 7.56 9.99 5.02
CA PRO A 99 6.21 10.09 5.55
C PRO A 99 5.55 11.32 4.92
N TRP A 100 4.35 11.17 4.36
CA TRP A 100 3.60 12.28 3.75
C TRP A 100 3.31 13.44 4.72
N ARG A 101 3.50 13.22 6.03
CA ARG A 101 3.40 14.20 7.13
C ARG A 101 4.74 14.83 7.51
N GLN A 102 5.77 14.71 6.69
CA GLN A 102 7.07 15.31 6.97
C GLN A 102 7.60 16.02 5.74
N GLU A 103 8.25 17.15 5.99
CA GLU A 103 9.00 17.84 4.98
C GLU A 103 10.21 17.01 4.52
N VAL A 104 10.56 17.14 3.25
CA VAL A 104 11.78 16.56 2.69
C VAL A 104 12.94 17.50 3.01
N PRO A 105 13.96 17.05 3.76
CA PRO A 105 15.10 17.89 4.10
C PRO A 105 15.77 18.49 2.85
N PRO A 106 16.19 19.77 2.87
CA PRO A 106 16.84 20.42 1.73
C PRO A 106 18.07 19.67 1.20
N GLN A 107 18.80 18.96 2.08
CA GLN A 107 19.95 18.16 1.70
C GLN A 107 19.54 16.95 0.84
N LYS A 108 18.43 16.29 1.17
CA LYS A 108 17.88 15.19 0.35
C LYS A 108 17.42 15.70 -1.01
N MET A 109 16.72 16.82 -1.04
CA MET A 109 16.31 17.47 -2.30
C MET A 109 17.51 17.74 -3.21
N ARG A 110 18.58 18.29 -2.63
CA ARG A 110 19.81 18.58 -3.37
C ARG A 110 20.47 17.32 -3.95
N MET A 111 20.56 16.23 -3.18
CA MET A 111 21.13 14.97 -3.66
C MET A 111 20.37 14.43 -4.88
N PHE A 112 19.04 14.52 -4.90
CA PHE A 112 18.25 14.10 -6.07
C PHE A 112 18.57 14.92 -7.31
N VAL A 113 18.68 16.24 -7.13
CA VAL A 113 18.97 17.17 -8.21
C VAL A 113 20.38 16.97 -8.75
N GLU A 114 21.39 16.87 -7.88
CA GLU A 114 22.78 16.63 -8.27
C GLU A 114 22.88 15.33 -9.08
N HIS A 115 22.28 14.26 -8.57
CA HIS A 115 22.32 12.97 -9.24
C HIS A 115 21.58 12.96 -10.58
N TRP A 116 20.44 13.66 -10.69
CA TRP A 116 19.77 13.86 -11.97
C TRP A 116 20.65 14.62 -12.96
N ASN A 117 21.22 15.74 -12.51
CA ASN A 117 22.02 16.65 -13.32
C ASN A 117 23.31 16.01 -13.84
N GLU A 118 23.98 15.19 -13.02
CA GLU A 118 25.13 14.38 -13.42
C GLU A 118 24.78 13.42 -14.57
N ARG A 119 23.61 12.77 -14.49
CA ARG A 119 23.14 11.82 -15.52
C ARG A 119 22.56 12.50 -16.75
N HIS A 120 22.13 13.76 -16.64
CA HIS A 120 21.46 14.49 -17.72
C HIS A 120 22.08 15.88 -17.99
N PRO A 121 23.32 15.97 -18.50
CA PRO A 121 23.99 17.26 -18.74
C PRO A 121 23.21 18.24 -19.64
N LYS A 122 22.38 17.73 -20.56
CA LYS A 122 21.58 18.53 -21.50
C LYS A 122 20.20 18.93 -20.96
N ARG A 123 19.79 18.41 -19.80
CA ARG A 123 18.44 18.60 -19.24
C ARG A 123 18.54 18.77 -17.72
N GLN A 124 19.19 19.86 -17.33
CA GLN A 124 19.40 20.21 -15.93
C GLN A 124 18.08 20.66 -15.29
N LEU A 125 17.86 20.27 -14.05
CA LEU A 125 16.72 20.75 -13.27
C LEU A 125 16.93 22.21 -12.86
N GLN A 126 15.94 23.05 -13.15
CA GLN A 126 15.86 24.43 -12.69
C GLN A 126 15.03 24.54 -11.42
N HIS A 127 14.02 23.68 -11.28
CA HIS A 127 13.14 23.61 -10.11
C HIS A 127 12.68 22.17 -9.91
N PHE A 128 12.56 21.76 -8.65
CA PHE A 128 12.16 20.41 -8.26
C PHE A 128 11.35 20.47 -6.97
N GLN A 129 10.15 19.90 -7.02
CA GLN A 129 9.26 19.79 -5.88
C GLN A 129 8.86 18.36 -5.61
N VAL A 130 8.70 18.05 -4.34
CA VAL A 130 8.01 16.86 -3.86
C VAL A 130 6.69 17.30 -3.28
N VAL A 131 5.61 16.76 -3.83
CA VAL A 131 4.25 17.13 -3.44
C VAL A 131 3.46 15.92 -2.97
N VAL A 132 2.59 16.14 -2.01
CA VAL A 132 1.57 15.19 -1.56
C VAL A 132 0.25 15.60 -2.16
N VAL A 133 -0.33 14.69 -2.94
CA VAL A 133 -1.66 14.84 -3.51
C VAL A 133 -2.65 14.10 -2.62
N THR A 134 -3.57 14.85 -2.02
CA THR A 134 -4.61 14.32 -1.15
C THR A 134 -5.93 14.26 -1.92
N THR A 135 -6.51 13.07 -1.98
CA THR A 135 -7.82 12.80 -2.59
C THR A 135 -8.79 12.40 -1.49
N GLN A 136 -9.95 13.07 -1.43
CA GLN A 136 -11.03 12.68 -0.54
C GLN A 136 -11.84 11.55 -1.18
N MET A 137 -12.20 10.55 -0.40
CA MET A 137 -12.94 9.38 -0.83
C MET A 137 -14.29 9.31 -0.10
N ARG A 138 -15.36 9.03 -0.85
CA ARG A 138 -16.69 8.67 -0.35
C ARG A 138 -17.22 7.47 -1.12
N ASP A 139 -17.68 6.43 -0.43
CA ASP A 139 -18.20 5.21 -1.03
C ASP A 139 -17.23 4.60 -2.07
N SER A 140 -15.94 4.58 -1.75
CA SER A 140 -14.85 4.14 -2.63
C SER A 140 -14.68 4.95 -3.92
N ARG A 141 -15.21 6.18 -3.99
CA ARG A 141 -15.05 7.10 -5.12
C ARG A 141 -14.38 8.41 -4.70
N PRO A 142 -13.51 8.99 -5.55
CA PRO A 142 -12.97 10.32 -5.29
C PRO A 142 -14.09 11.36 -5.32
N VAL A 143 -14.06 12.29 -4.36
CA VAL A 143 -15.00 13.41 -4.25
C VAL A 143 -14.24 14.72 -4.13
N GLY A 144 -14.73 15.76 -4.81
CA GLY A 144 -14.08 17.07 -4.85
C GLY A 144 -12.76 17.08 -5.63
N ASP A 145 -12.05 18.20 -5.52
CA ASP A 145 -10.76 18.41 -6.17
C ASP A 145 -9.61 17.81 -5.34
N GLU A 146 -8.53 17.43 -6.03
CA GLU A 146 -7.29 17.03 -5.36
C GLU A 146 -6.64 18.24 -4.69
N THR A 147 -6.22 18.08 -3.42
CA THR A 147 -5.39 19.06 -2.74
C THR A 147 -3.92 18.70 -2.94
N ILE A 148 -3.12 19.64 -3.44
CA ILE A 148 -1.68 19.47 -3.62
C ILE A 148 -0.97 20.27 -2.53
N THR A 149 -0.18 19.58 -1.72
CA THR A 149 0.67 20.19 -0.69
C THR A 149 2.12 19.96 -1.05
N VAL A 150 2.91 21.03 -1.13
CA VAL A 150 4.35 20.93 -1.36
C VAL A 150 5.03 20.61 -0.03
N ILE A 151 5.81 19.53 0.00
CA ILE A 151 6.52 19.08 1.21
C ILE A 151 8.04 19.18 1.04
N GLY A 152 8.51 19.56 -0.12
CA GLY A 152 9.91 19.78 -0.40
C GLY A 152 10.04 20.59 -1.68
N ASP A 153 10.88 21.61 -1.63
CA ASP A 153 11.04 22.56 -2.72
C ASP A 153 12.51 22.95 -2.87
N TRP A 154 13.04 22.76 -4.07
CA TRP A 154 14.41 23.13 -4.44
C TRP A 154 14.38 23.89 -5.75
N ALA A 155 15.17 24.97 -5.84
CA ALA A 155 15.39 25.67 -7.10
C ALA A 155 16.86 26.02 -7.30
N ALA A 156 17.26 26.12 -8.58
CA ALA A 156 18.58 26.57 -8.95
C ALA A 156 18.81 28.04 -8.50
N PRO A 157 20.06 28.46 -8.24
CA PRO A 157 20.37 29.82 -7.76
C PRO A 157 19.84 30.98 -8.63
N GLY A 158 19.51 30.71 -9.91
CA GLY A 158 18.95 31.69 -10.84
C GLY A 158 17.48 31.46 -11.20
N TYR A 159 16.77 30.59 -10.49
CA TYR A 159 15.36 30.33 -10.77
C TYR A 159 14.51 31.55 -10.39
N ALA A 160 13.77 32.07 -11.36
CA ALA A 160 12.92 33.26 -11.21
C ALA A 160 11.43 32.94 -11.00
N GLY A 161 11.07 31.65 -10.99
CA GLY A 161 9.69 31.21 -10.77
C GLY A 161 9.28 31.26 -9.30
N GLU A 162 8.00 30.98 -9.05
CA GLU A 162 7.42 30.95 -7.71
C GLU A 162 7.99 29.79 -6.88
N ARG A 163 8.28 30.05 -5.61
CA ARG A 163 8.77 29.07 -4.65
C ARG A 163 7.64 28.73 -3.69
N ALA A 164 7.52 27.46 -3.33
CA ALA A 164 6.50 27.04 -2.38
C ALA A 164 6.86 27.47 -0.95
N ASP A 165 5.85 27.89 -0.19
CA ASP A 165 5.94 27.98 1.26
C ASP A 165 5.67 26.59 1.85
N ILE A 166 6.69 26.01 2.49
CA ILE A 166 6.69 24.62 2.96
C ILE A 166 6.03 24.50 4.35
N ASP A 167 5.83 25.62 5.07
CA ASP A 167 5.26 25.65 6.43
C ASP A 167 3.74 25.37 6.49
N LEU A 168 3.11 24.97 5.39
CA LEU A 168 1.68 24.68 5.34
C LEU A 168 1.34 23.41 6.13
N PRO A 169 0.19 23.38 6.86
CA PRO A 169 -0.25 22.18 7.55
C PRO A 169 -0.38 21.02 6.54
N LEU A 170 0.38 19.97 6.81
CA LEU A 170 0.55 18.80 5.95
C LEU A 170 -0.77 18.04 5.81
N ALA A 171 -1.53 18.44 4.80
CA ALA A 171 -2.94 18.09 4.58
C ALA A 171 -3.84 18.49 5.77
N PRO A 172 -4.70 19.51 5.63
CA PRO A 172 -5.68 19.77 6.68
C PRO A 172 -6.56 18.52 6.86
N GLU A 173 -6.80 18.11 8.11
CA GLU A 173 -7.81 17.11 8.46
C GLU A 173 -9.20 17.68 8.14
N ILE A 174 -9.53 17.92 6.86
CA ILE A 174 -10.89 18.27 6.48
C ILE A 174 -11.65 16.96 6.39
N TRP A 175 -12.08 16.50 7.56
CA TRP A 175 -13.29 15.70 7.70
C TRP A 175 -14.11 16.30 8.83
N THR A 176 -14.97 17.27 8.50
CA THR A 176 -16.14 17.60 9.33
C THR A 176 -17.25 16.64 8.94
N GLY A 177 -17.11 15.37 9.32
CA GLY A 177 -18.22 14.44 9.14
C GLY A 177 -19.39 14.87 10.00
N HIS A 178 -20.45 15.38 9.38
CA HIS A 178 -21.82 15.28 9.89
C HIS A 178 -22.84 15.43 8.76
N GLU A 179 -23.82 14.50 8.80
CA GLU A 179 -25.20 14.53 8.24
C GLU A 179 -25.34 14.25 6.72
N ASN A 180 -26.02 13.20 6.25
CA ASN A 180 -27.15 12.40 6.79
C ASN A 180 -26.98 10.90 6.50
#